data_AF-A0A535E2G3-F1
#
_entry.id   AF-A0A535E2G3-F1
#
_cell.length_a   1.000
_cell.length_b   1.000
_cell.length_c   1.000
_cell.angle_alpha   90.00
_cell.angle_beta   90.00
_cell.angle_gamma   90.00
#
_symmetry.space_group_name_H-M   'P 1'
#
loop_
_entity.id
_entity.type
_entity.pdbx_description
1 polymer ?
#
loop_
_entity_poly.entity_id
_entity_poly.type
_entity_poly.pdbx_seq_one_letter_code
_entity_poly.pdbx_strand_id
1 'polypeptide(L)'
;MRMRLGKVPVLAAIAAFVVVFGTIAAASNNWYEFSDFFCLYHGARSLVLGHDPYDASWWLQATGGLRPTPSGGLARTSCYGGPGYPLWTFLAMLPIGALPLEPAAVVWESLSIGAALAGAWWAWRAVQGPARFALLYLALLLASQPFWLLVIYGQITGVMLAIAGLLALLLTRARERAAGVALAALALKPQCVFLTLPAFALR
;
A
#
# COMPACT_ATOMS: atom_id res chain seq x y z
N MET A 1 29.98 11.98 -24.22
CA MET A 1 29.32 13.11 -23.51
C MET A 1 28.18 12.55 -22.65
N ARG A 2 28.42 12.24 -21.36
CA ARG A 2 27.36 11.71 -20.47
C ARG A 2 26.50 12.89 -19.99
N MET A 3 25.30 13.04 -20.54
CA MET A 3 24.31 13.97 -20.00
C MET A 3 24.00 13.57 -18.56
N ARG A 4 24.40 14.38 -17.57
CA ARG A 4 23.89 14.28 -16.21
C ARG A 4 22.46 14.79 -16.25
N LEU A 5 21.49 13.89 -16.37
CA LEU A 5 20.10 14.27 -16.07
C LEU A 5 20.06 14.82 -14.64
N GLY A 6 19.46 16.00 -14.49
CA GLY A 6 19.15 16.55 -13.17
C GLY A 6 18.23 15.60 -12.40
N LYS A 7 18.16 15.74 -11.07
CA LYS A 7 17.28 14.88 -10.24
C LYS A 7 15.79 15.07 -10.56
N VAL A 8 15.41 16.27 -11.01
CA VAL A 8 14.01 16.64 -11.33
C VAL A 8 13.40 15.79 -12.44
N PRO A 9 13.97 15.69 -13.66
CA PRO A 9 13.38 14.88 -14.73
C PRO A 9 13.30 13.40 -14.38
N VAL A 10 14.24 12.87 -13.58
CA VAL A 10 14.19 11.48 -13.12
C VAL A 10 13.03 11.26 -12.16
N LEU A 11 12.84 12.16 -11.18
CA LEU A 11 11.72 12.07 -10.25
C LEU A 11 10.37 12.24 -10.96
N ALA A 12 10.29 13.15 -11.94
CA ALA A 12 9.10 13.32 -12.76
C ALA A 12 8.79 12.06 -13.58
N ALA A 13 9.81 11.42 -14.18
CA ALA A 13 9.64 10.17 -14.91
C ALA A 13 9.18 9.02 -14.01
N ILE A 14 9.72 8.91 -12.79
CA ILE A 14 9.28 7.91 -11.80
C ILE A 14 7.83 8.18 -11.38
N ALA A 15 7.47 9.43 -11.08
CA ALA A 15 6.11 9.79 -10.71
C ALA A 15 5.13 9.48 -11.84
N ALA A 16 5.46 9.87 -13.08
CA ALA A 16 4.67 9.56 -14.25
C ALA A 16 4.51 8.05 -14.46
N PHE A 17 5.60 7.28 -14.32
CA PHE A 17 5.57 5.83 -14.39
C PHE A 17 4.59 5.24 -13.35
N VAL A 18 4.72 5.64 -12.09
CA VAL A 18 3.87 5.15 -11.00
C VAL A 18 2.39 5.52 -11.20
N VAL A 19 2.11 6.72 -11.72
CA VAL A 19 0.74 7.15 -12.04
C VAL A 19 0.15 6.36 -13.21
N VAL A 20 0.92 6.18 -14.28
CA VAL A 20 0.48 5.43 -15.47
C VAL A 20 0.23 3.97 -15.10
N PHE A 21 1.17 3.31 -14.45
CA PHE A 21 1.02 1.92 -14.04
C PHE A 21 -0.08 1.74 -12.99
N GLY A 22 -0.21 2.65 -12.03
CA GLY A 22 -1.31 2.60 -11.06
C GLY A 22 -2.68 2.76 -11.70
N THR A 23 -2.81 3.65 -12.69
CA THR A 23 -4.05 3.79 -13.47
C THR A 23 -4.39 2.50 -14.22
N ILE A 24 -3.41 1.92 -14.92
CA ILE A 24 -3.60 0.68 -15.68
C ILE A 24 -3.98 -0.48 -14.75
N ALA A 25 -3.25 -0.63 -13.64
CA ALA A 25 -3.52 -1.65 -12.63
C ALA A 25 -4.92 -1.51 -12.03
N ALA A 26 -5.32 -0.31 -11.63
CA ALA A 26 -6.65 -0.07 -11.08
C ALA A 26 -7.75 -0.37 -12.10
N ALA A 27 -7.62 0.12 -13.34
CA ALA A 27 -8.62 -0.12 -14.39
C ALA A 27 -8.74 -1.61 -14.74
N SER A 28 -7.61 -2.30 -14.92
CA SER A 28 -7.58 -3.74 -15.24
C SER A 28 -8.13 -4.63 -14.12
N ASN A 29 -8.23 -4.12 -12.89
CA ASN A 29 -8.79 -4.84 -11.75
C ASN A 29 -10.18 -4.33 -11.34
N ASN A 30 -10.94 -3.73 -12.27
CA ASN A 30 -12.28 -3.17 -12.03
C ASN A 30 -12.30 -2.22 -10.83
N TRP A 31 -11.30 -1.34 -10.73
CA TRP A 31 -11.13 -0.39 -9.63
C TRP A 31 -11.14 -1.06 -8.24
N TYR A 32 -10.75 -2.33 -8.22
CA TYR A 32 -10.64 -3.18 -7.04
C TYR A 32 -11.95 -3.44 -6.30
N GLU A 33 -13.11 -3.29 -6.94
CA GLU A 33 -14.46 -3.40 -6.32
C GLU A 33 -14.71 -4.68 -5.51
N PHE A 34 -13.97 -5.76 -5.76
CA PHE A 34 -14.13 -7.05 -5.08
C PHE A 34 -13.00 -7.38 -4.08
N SER A 35 -11.99 -6.51 -3.95
CA SER A 35 -10.70 -6.85 -3.32
C SER A 35 -10.34 -5.95 -2.12
N ASP A 36 -9.14 -6.12 -1.58
CA ASP A 36 -8.69 -5.52 -0.30
C ASP A 36 -8.81 -3.99 -0.27
N PHE A 37 -8.50 -3.31 -1.38
CA PHE A 37 -8.70 -1.85 -1.48
C PHE A 37 -10.14 -1.43 -1.20
N PHE A 38 -11.13 -2.17 -1.70
CA PHE A 38 -12.55 -1.83 -1.52
C PHE A 38 -12.92 -1.74 -0.04
N CYS A 39 -12.31 -2.59 0.78
CA CYS A 39 -12.52 -2.64 2.23
C CYS A 39 -11.89 -1.43 2.92
N LEU A 40 -10.67 -1.05 2.52
CA LEU A 40 -10.01 0.16 3.01
C LEU A 40 -10.78 1.42 2.63
N TYR A 41 -11.20 1.49 1.36
CA TYR A 41 -11.98 2.59 0.81
C TYR A 41 -13.31 2.74 1.54
N HIS A 42 -14.11 1.67 1.67
CA HIS A 42 -15.41 1.76 2.32
C HIS A 42 -15.32 2.03 3.82
N GLY A 43 -14.28 1.53 4.52
CA GLY A 43 -14.03 1.92 5.91
C GLY A 43 -13.76 3.41 6.05
N ALA A 44 -12.88 3.98 5.21
CA ALA A 44 -12.61 5.42 5.20
C ALA A 44 -13.82 6.26 4.74
N ARG A 45 -14.52 5.82 3.68
CA ARG A 45 -15.71 6.48 3.13
C ARG A 45 -16.82 6.57 4.16
N SER A 46 -17.00 5.53 4.97
CA SER A 46 -17.97 5.52 6.07
C SER A 46 -17.70 6.68 7.03
N LEU A 47 -16.44 6.84 7.46
CA LEU A 47 -16.04 7.93 8.35
C LEU A 47 -16.23 9.31 7.71
N VAL A 48 -15.89 9.46 6.43
CA VAL A 48 -16.13 10.72 5.69
C VAL A 48 -17.61 11.09 5.65
N LEU A 49 -18.49 10.09 5.53
CA LEU A 49 -19.93 10.26 5.51
C LEU A 49 -20.57 10.36 6.91
N GLY A 50 -19.76 10.27 7.98
CA GLY A 50 -20.24 10.33 9.37
C GLY A 50 -20.86 9.03 9.89
N HIS A 51 -20.60 7.90 9.22
CA HIS A 51 -21.04 6.57 9.64
C HIS A 51 -19.95 5.80 10.38
N ASP A 52 -20.36 4.92 11.30
CA ASP A 52 -19.47 3.95 11.94
C ASP A 52 -19.17 2.80 10.96
N PRO A 53 -17.90 2.57 10.55
CA PRO A 53 -17.55 1.46 9.68
C PRO A 53 -17.79 0.08 10.31
N TYR A 54 -17.96 -0.01 11.63
CA TYR A 54 -18.28 -1.26 12.34
C TYR A 54 -19.77 -1.52 12.50
N ASP A 55 -20.64 -0.59 12.08
CA ASP A 55 -22.07 -0.87 12.00
C ASP A 55 -22.34 -1.90 10.89
N ALA A 56 -22.81 -3.08 11.30
CA ALA A 56 -23.00 -4.20 10.38
C ALA A 56 -24.04 -3.91 9.28
N SER A 57 -25.06 -3.12 9.59
CA SER A 57 -26.13 -2.80 8.65
C SER A 57 -25.63 -1.86 7.55
N TRP A 58 -24.89 -0.83 7.93
CA TRP A 58 -24.24 0.12 7.04
C TRP A 58 -23.17 -0.57 6.20
N TRP A 59 -22.33 -1.38 6.84
CA TRP A 59 -21.26 -2.11 6.15
C TRP A 59 -21.82 -3.04 5.06
N LEU A 60 -22.89 -3.77 5.37
CA LEU A 60 -23.56 -4.64 4.41
C LEU A 60 -24.21 -3.85 3.27
N GLN A 61 -24.80 -2.68 3.55
CA GLN A 61 -25.32 -1.80 2.50
C GLN A 61 -24.21 -1.32 1.55
N ALA A 62 -23.05 -0.96 2.09
CA ALA A 62 -21.92 -0.46 1.30
C ALA A 62 -21.22 -1.58 0.50
N THR A 63 -21.06 -2.77 1.08
CA THR A 63 -20.15 -3.81 0.57
C THR A 63 -20.79 -5.16 0.25
N GLY A 64 -22.06 -5.36 0.59
CA GLY A 64 -22.73 -6.66 0.56
C GLY A 64 -23.12 -7.18 -0.81
N GLY A 65 -23.10 -6.33 -1.83
CA GLY A 65 -23.46 -6.69 -3.21
C GLY A 65 -22.45 -7.59 -3.90
N LEU A 66 -22.89 -8.27 -4.96
CA LEU A 66 -22.00 -8.93 -5.90
C LEU A 66 -21.31 -7.89 -6.79
N ARG A 67 -20.03 -8.10 -7.07
CA ARG A 67 -19.16 -7.17 -7.81
C ARG A 67 -18.48 -7.85 -9.00
N PRO A 68 -18.23 -7.14 -10.10
CA PRO A 68 -17.50 -7.67 -11.25
C PRO A 68 -16.09 -8.13 -10.87
N THR A 69 -15.72 -9.34 -11.26
CA THR A 69 -14.34 -9.82 -11.17
C THR A 69 -13.57 -9.49 -12.45
N PRO A 70 -12.25 -9.31 -12.40
CA PRO A 70 -11.41 -9.10 -13.58
C PRO A 70 -11.49 -10.25 -14.60
N SER A 71 -11.87 -11.45 -14.13
CA SER A 71 -12.10 -12.64 -14.95
C SER A 71 -13.47 -12.71 -15.64
N GLY A 72 -14.34 -11.70 -15.49
CA GLY A 72 -15.63 -11.63 -16.17
C GLY A 72 -16.81 -12.28 -15.44
N GLY A 73 -16.72 -12.48 -14.12
CA GLY A 73 -17.78 -13.03 -13.28
C GLY A 73 -18.29 -12.05 -12.22
N LEU A 74 -19.11 -12.56 -11.31
CA LEU A 74 -19.59 -11.83 -10.13
C LEU A 74 -19.15 -12.54 -8.85
N ALA A 75 -18.59 -11.81 -7.90
CA ALA A 75 -18.18 -12.34 -6.60
C ALA A 75 -18.55 -11.39 -5.46
N ARG A 76 -18.61 -11.92 -4.23
CA ARG A 76 -18.67 -11.09 -3.03
C ARG A 76 -17.31 -10.43 -2.79
N THR A 77 -17.34 -9.26 -2.17
CA THR A 77 -16.14 -8.54 -1.75
C THR A 77 -15.38 -9.35 -0.69
N SER A 78 -14.06 -9.17 -0.60
CA SER A 78 -13.23 -9.83 0.42
C SER A 78 -13.61 -9.46 1.86
N CYS A 79 -14.37 -8.38 2.06
CA CYS A 79 -14.85 -7.90 3.36
C CYS A 79 -16.37 -8.00 3.53
N TYR A 80 -17.04 -8.89 2.81
CA TYR A 80 -18.47 -9.15 3.00
C TYR A 80 -18.85 -9.43 4.46
N GLY A 81 -17.95 -10.05 5.24
CA GLY A 81 -18.17 -10.40 6.65
C GLY A 81 -17.94 -9.26 7.66
N GLY A 82 -17.54 -8.07 7.21
CA GLY A 82 -17.25 -6.92 8.08
C GLY A 82 -15.91 -6.24 7.78
N PRO A 83 -15.65 -5.10 8.44
CA PRO A 83 -14.38 -4.38 8.31
C PRO A 83 -13.21 -5.22 8.87
N GLY A 84 -12.28 -5.63 7.99
CA GLY A 84 -11.09 -6.41 8.35
C GLY A 84 -9.91 -5.61 8.90
N TYR A 85 -10.09 -4.30 9.13
CA TYR A 85 -9.04 -3.37 9.54
C TYR A 85 -9.46 -2.59 10.80
N PRO A 86 -8.49 -2.16 11.63
CA PRO A 86 -8.76 -1.33 12.79
C PRO A 86 -9.07 0.13 12.38
N LEU A 87 -9.72 0.87 13.28
CA LEU A 87 -10.27 2.20 13.00
C LEU A 87 -9.20 3.19 12.54
N TRP A 88 -8.00 3.12 13.13
CA TRP A 88 -6.89 3.99 12.77
C TRP A 88 -6.38 3.78 11.34
N THR A 89 -6.57 2.59 10.76
CA THR A 89 -6.27 2.34 9.35
C THR A 89 -7.24 3.11 8.46
N PHE A 90 -8.53 3.11 8.80
CA PHE A 90 -9.54 3.90 8.08
C PHE A 90 -9.32 5.41 8.26
N LEU A 91 -8.90 5.86 9.43
CA LEU A 91 -8.52 7.25 9.67
C LEU A 91 -7.35 7.68 8.79
N ALA A 92 -6.31 6.85 8.67
CA ALA A 92 -5.19 7.11 7.76
C ALA A 92 -5.61 7.15 6.28
N MET A 93 -6.73 6.50 5.95
CA MET A 93 -7.27 6.38 4.61
C MET A 93 -8.30 7.48 4.27
N LEU A 94 -8.62 8.39 5.19
CA LEU A 94 -9.61 9.47 4.98
C LEU A 94 -9.42 10.28 3.68
N PRO A 95 -8.20 10.71 3.30
CA PRO A 95 -8.01 11.46 2.06
C PRO A 95 -8.46 10.68 0.82
N ILE A 96 -8.29 9.35 0.83
CA ILE A 96 -8.70 8.46 -0.26
C ILE A 96 -10.20 8.19 -0.21
N GLY A 97 -10.77 7.98 0.98
CA GLY A 97 -12.22 7.81 1.17
C GLY A 97 -13.05 9.06 0.80
N ALA A 98 -12.43 10.24 0.77
CA ALA A 98 -13.10 11.47 0.33
C ALA A 98 -13.36 11.49 -1.18
N LEU A 99 -12.53 10.79 -1.96
CA LEU A 99 -12.64 10.72 -3.42
C LEU A 99 -13.76 9.76 -3.86
N PRO A 100 -14.28 9.89 -5.10
CA PRO A 100 -15.02 8.82 -5.74
C PRO A 100 -14.15 7.56 -5.93
N LEU A 101 -14.76 6.40 -6.10
CA LEU A 101 -14.06 5.11 -6.09
C LEU A 101 -12.94 5.01 -7.14
N GLU A 102 -13.19 5.34 -8.40
CA GLU A 102 -12.16 5.15 -9.45
C GLU A 102 -10.93 6.06 -9.24
N PRO A 103 -11.09 7.38 -9.01
CA PRO A 103 -9.95 8.23 -8.64
C PRO A 103 -9.26 7.76 -7.36
N ALA A 104 -10.02 7.29 -6.36
CA ALA A 104 -9.45 6.74 -5.13
C ALA A 104 -8.56 5.52 -5.41
N ALA A 105 -9.02 4.61 -6.27
CA ALA A 105 -8.28 3.41 -6.68
C ALA A 105 -6.99 3.76 -7.42
N VAL A 106 -7.05 4.71 -8.35
CA VAL A 106 -5.86 5.20 -9.08
C VAL A 106 -4.82 5.79 -8.12
N VAL A 107 -5.25 6.72 -7.26
CA VAL A 107 -4.35 7.37 -6.30
C VAL A 107 -3.75 6.35 -5.35
N TRP A 108 -4.56 5.42 -4.85
CA TRP A 108 -4.12 4.38 -3.94
C TRP A 108 -3.11 3.42 -4.56
N GLU A 109 -3.38 2.92 -5.76
CA GLU A 109 -2.49 1.95 -6.39
C GLU A 109 -1.18 2.60 -6.81
N SER A 110 -1.22 3.83 -7.34
CA SER A 110 -0.02 4.62 -7.57
C SER A 110 0.78 4.82 -6.28
N LEU A 111 0.12 5.23 -5.18
CA LEU A 111 0.79 5.36 -3.89
C LEU A 111 1.42 4.03 -3.46
N SER A 112 0.71 2.92 -3.59
CA SER A 112 1.13 1.60 -3.15
C SER A 112 2.34 1.08 -3.93
N ILE A 113 2.35 1.21 -5.26
CA ILE A 113 3.50 0.86 -6.11
C ILE A 113 4.70 1.73 -5.76
N GLY A 114 4.52 3.06 -5.70
CA GLY A 114 5.59 3.99 -5.37
C GLY A 114 6.18 3.73 -3.98
N ALA A 115 5.32 3.46 -3.00
CA ALA A 115 5.70 3.09 -1.64
C ALA A 115 6.47 1.78 -1.61
N ALA A 116 6.02 0.75 -2.33
CA ALA A 116 6.73 -0.53 -2.40
C ALA A 116 8.15 -0.38 -2.96
N LEU A 117 8.31 0.39 -4.05
CA LEU A 117 9.61 0.67 -4.66
C LEU A 117 10.52 1.47 -3.72
N ALA A 118 9.99 2.51 -3.08
CA ALA A 118 10.73 3.32 -2.13
C ALA A 118 11.16 2.50 -0.90
N GLY A 119 10.26 1.69 -0.35
CA GLY A 119 10.50 0.79 0.77
C GLY A 119 11.58 -0.24 0.48
N ALA A 120 11.48 -0.92 -0.67
CA ALA A 120 12.50 -1.84 -1.12
C ALA A 120 13.86 -1.15 -1.29
N TRP A 121 13.89 0.06 -1.85
CA TRP A 121 15.12 0.84 -1.95
C TRP A 121 15.70 1.21 -0.59
N TRP A 122 14.88 1.64 0.37
CA TRP A 122 15.36 1.96 1.72
C TRP A 122 15.85 0.72 2.46
N ALA A 123 15.19 -0.42 2.32
CA ALA A 123 15.65 -1.70 2.85
C ALA A 123 16.99 -2.11 2.23
N TRP A 124 17.14 -2.01 0.91
CA TRP A 124 18.40 -2.24 0.20
C TRP A 124 19.54 -1.36 0.73
N ARG A 125 19.25 -0.08 0.99
CA ARG A 125 20.21 0.87 1.56
C ARG A 125 20.57 0.54 3.01
N ALA A 126 19.61 0.08 3.81
CA ALA A 126 19.85 -0.31 5.19
C ALA A 126 20.84 -1.48 5.30
N VAL A 127 20.76 -2.44 4.38
CA VAL A 127 21.70 -3.58 4.32
C VAL A 127 22.98 -3.29 3.52
N GLN A 128 23.21 -2.02 3.13
CA GLN A 128 24.34 -1.59 2.31
C GLN A 128 24.49 -2.40 1.00
N GLY A 129 23.36 -2.72 0.38
CA GLY A 129 23.30 -3.57 -0.81
C GLY A 129 24.20 -3.09 -1.95
N PRO A 130 25.06 -3.95 -2.55
CA PRO A 130 26.01 -3.55 -3.58
C PRO A 130 25.36 -3.06 -4.87
N ALA A 131 25.81 -1.94 -5.43
CA ALA A 131 25.21 -1.35 -6.65
C ALA A 131 25.10 -2.33 -7.83
N ARG A 132 26.06 -3.26 -7.99
CA ARG A 132 26.05 -4.29 -9.05
C ARG A 132 24.86 -5.24 -9.00
N PHE A 133 24.20 -5.38 -7.85
CA PHE A 133 23.03 -6.25 -7.66
C PHE A 133 21.71 -5.48 -7.58
N ALA A 134 21.72 -4.15 -7.67
CA ALA A 134 20.50 -3.35 -7.53
C ALA A 134 19.44 -3.71 -8.59
N LEU A 135 19.86 -3.97 -9.83
CA LEU A 135 18.94 -4.38 -10.89
C LEU A 135 18.37 -5.78 -10.65
N LEU A 136 19.19 -6.73 -10.19
CA LEU A 136 18.74 -8.07 -9.83
C LEU A 136 17.74 -8.01 -8.67
N TYR A 137 18.03 -7.22 -7.65
CA TYR A 137 17.12 -7.01 -6.52
C TYR A 137 15.78 -6.40 -6.96
N LEU A 138 15.81 -5.39 -7.83
CA LEU A 138 14.59 -4.82 -8.41
C LEU A 138 13.81 -5.85 -9.23
N ALA A 139 14.49 -6.64 -10.07
CA ALA A 139 13.84 -7.70 -10.85
C ALA A 139 13.17 -8.75 -9.95
N LEU A 140 13.86 -9.16 -8.88
CA LEU A 140 13.31 -10.10 -7.90
C LEU A 140 12.11 -9.52 -7.16
N LEU A 141 12.14 -8.24 -6.78
CA LEU A 141 11.01 -7.54 -6.18
C LEU A 141 9.79 -7.57 -7.11
N LEU A 142 9.97 -7.14 -8.36
CA LEU A 142 8.90 -7.06 -9.35
C LEU A 142 8.36 -8.45 -9.76
N ALA A 143 9.21 -9.49 -9.72
CA ALA A 143 8.80 -10.86 -9.97
C ALA A 143 8.19 -11.55 -8.74
N SER A 144 8.29 -10.93 -7.56
CA SER A 144 7.83 -11.56 -6.32
C SER A 144 6.31 -11.63 -6.24
N GLN A 145 5.80 -12.73 -5.69
CA GLN A 145 4.36 -12.88 -5.44
C GLN A 145 3.79 -11.72 -4.61
N PRO A 146 4.42 -11.22 -3.51
CA PRO A 146 3.88 -10.11 -2.75
C PRO A 146 3.67 -8.82 -3.55
N PHE A 147 4.55 -8.53 -4.52
CA PHE A 147 4.38 -7.38 -5.40
C PHE A 147 3.16 -7.56 -6.32
N TRP A 148 2.97 -8.74 -6.90
CA TRP A 148 1.79 -9.01 -7.72
C TRP A 148 0.48 -9.04 -6.92
N LEU A 149 0.50 -9.55 -5.68
CA LEU A 149 -0.67 -9.50 -4.79
C LEU A 149 -1.05 -8.06 -4.43
N LEU A 150 -0.06 -7.18 -4.24
CA LEU A 150 -0.31 -5.75 -4.10
C LEU A 150 -1.04 -5.21 -5.33
N VAL A 151 -0.51 -5.46 -6.54
CA VAL A 151 -1.05 -4.91 -7.79
C VAL A 151 -2.44 -5.45 -8.14
N ILE A 152 -2.69 -6.74 -7.89
CA ILE A 152 -3.95 -7.40 -8.26
C ILE A 152 -5.08 -7.09 -7.27
N TYR A 153 -4.77 -6.91 -5.99
CA TYR A 153 -5.78 -6.74 -4.94
C TYR A 153 -5.82 -5.34 -4.32
N GLY A 154 -4.94 -4.42 -4.75
CA GLY A 154 -4.82 -3.08 -4.19
C GLY A 154 -4.45 -3.11 -2.71
N GLN A 155 -3.50 -3.94 -2.31
CA GLN A 155 -3.19 -4.14 -0.88
C GLN A 155 -2.38 -2.99 -0.26
N ILE A 156 -2.65 -2.71 1.01
CA ILE A 156 -1.85 -1.79 1.85
C ILE A 156 -0.38 -2.24 2.06
N THR A 157 -0.04 -3.45 1.64
CA THR A 157 1.30 -4.05 1.77
C THR A 157 2.40 -3.15 1.17
N GLY A 158 2.12 -2.38 0.12
CA GLY A 158 3.09 -1.43 -0.45
C GLY A 158 3.50 -0.32 0.51
N VAL A 159 2.50 0.27 1.17
CA VAL A 159 2.69 1.26 2.23
C VAL A 159 3.41 0.64 3.42
N MET A 160 3.06 -0.59 3.81
CA MET A 160 3.73 -1.29 4.90
C MET A 160 5.20 -1.57 4.59
N LEU A 161 5.53 -1.94 3.35
CA LEU A 161 6.91 -2.12 2.91
C LEU A 161 7.71 -0.81 2.94
N ALA A 162 7.11 0.31 2.55
CA ALA A 162 7.72 1.63 2.70
C ALA A 162 8.07 1.93 4.15
N ILE A 163 7.12 1.73 5.06
CA ILE A 163 7.30 1.98 6.49
C ILE A 163 8.39 1.05 7.06
N ALA A 164 8.37 -0.24 6.73
CA ALA A 164 9.37 -1.20 7.20
C ALA A 164 10.78 -0.90 6.65
N GLY A 165 10.89 -0.56 5.37
CA GLY A 165 12.16 -0.16 4.76
C GLY A 165 12.71 1.14 5.35
N LEU A 166 11.84 2.13 5.60
CA LEU A 166 12.21 3.37 6.26
C LEU A 166 12.69 3.12 7.69
N LEU A 167 11.95 2.29 8.44
CA LEU A 167 12.32 1.87 9.79
C LEU A 167 13.73 1.27 9.82
N ALA A 168 14.01 0.28 8.95
CA ALA A 168 15.33 -0.33 8.83
C ALA A 168 16.43 0.71 8.53
N LEU A 169 16.16 1.65 7.62
CA LEU A 169 17.10 2.71 7.28
C LEU A 169 17.33 3.72 8.41
N LEU A 170 16.29 4.07 9.17
CA LEU A 170 16.40 5.01 10.30
C LEU A 170 17.21 4.40 11.45
N LEU A 171 17.01 3.10 11.71
CA LEU A 171 17.78 2.37 12.71
C LEU A 171 19.27 2.29 12.36
N THR A 172 19.61 2.05 11.09
CA THR A 172 21.03 2.05 10.66
C THR A 172 21.67 3.44 10.72
N ARG A 173 20.88 4.48 10.89
CA ARG A 173 21.32 5.88 11.04
C ARG A 173 21.19 6.40 12.47
N ALA A 174 20.91 5.53 13.45
CA ALA A 174 20.71 5.88 14.86
C ALA A 174 19.64 6.98 15.07
N ARG A 175 18.57 6.99 14.25
CA ARG A 175 17.47 7.95 14.34
C ARG A 175 16.30 7.37 15.15
N GLU A 176 16.56 7.02 16.41
CA GLU A 176 15.65 6.23 17.26
C GLU A 176 14.23 6.79 17.36
N ARG A 177 14.06 8.11 17.55
CA ARG A 177 12.72 8.72 17.65
C ARG A 177 11.90 8.53 16.37
N ALA A 178 12.52 8.77 15.21
CA ALA A 178 11.86 8.60 13.93
C ALA A 178 11.60 7.12 13.61
N ALA A 179 12.52 6.23 14.02
CA ALA A 179 12.32 4.79 13.94
C ALA A 179 11.12 4.35 14.80
N GLY A 180 10.96 4.88 16.02
CA GLY A 180 9.80 4.64 16.86
C GLY A 180 8.48 5.04 16.19
N VAL A 181 8.44 6.17 15.50
CA VAL A 181 7.26 6.61 14.72
C VAL A 181 6.98 5.65 13.56
N ALA A 182 8.00 5.26 12.80
CA ALA A 182 7.83 4.29 11.71
C ALA A 182 7.37 2.91 12.23
N LEU A 183 7.92 2.45 13.36
CA LEU A 183 7.48 1.22 14.01
C LEU A 183 6.01 1.30 14.44
N ALA A 184 5.59 2.41 15.06
CA ALA A 184 4.19 2.61 15.42
C ALA A 184 3.27 2.64 14.17
N ALA A 185 3.72 3.22 13.07
CA ALA A 185 2.97 3.25 11.81
C ALA A 185 2.74 1.86 11.19
N LEU A 186 3.53 0.84 11.54
CA LEU A 186 3.24 -0.54 11.13
C LEU A 186 1.94 -1.08 11.73
N ALA A 187 1.40 -0.44 12.79
CA ALA A 187 0.11 -0.81 13.37
C ALA A 187 -1.08 -0.58 12.41
N LEU A 188 -0.90 0.16 11.30
CA LEU A 188 -1.88 0.26 10.21
C LEU A 188 -2.26 -1.11 9.63
N LYS A 189 -1.36 -2.10 9.74
CA LYS A 189 -1.66 -3.51 9.51
C LYS A 189 -1.08 -4.31 10.68
N PRO A 190 -1.85 -4.56 11.76
CA PRO A 190 -1.31 -5.07 13.03
C PRO A 190 -0.46 -6.34 12.91
N GLN A 191 -0.73 -7.18 11.91
CA GLN A 191 0.05 -8.37 11.59
C GLN A 191 1.54 -8.05 11.34
N CYS A 192 1.86 -6.85 10.83
CA CYS A 192 3.22 -6.39 10.60
C CYS A 192 3.96 -6.03 11.91
N VAL A 193 3.23 -5.59 12.95
CA VAL A 193 3.82 -5.31 14.26
C VAL A 193 4.30 -6.61 14.92
N PHE A 194 3.47 -7.66 14.88
CA PHE A 194 3.83 -8.96 15.44
C PHE A 194 5.08 -9.58 14.79
N LEU A 195 5.27 -9.39 13.48
CA LEU A 195 6.46 -9.89 12.78
C LEU A 195 7.73 -9.07 13.10
N THR A 196 7.57 -7.78 13.42
CA THR A 196 8.72 -6.89 13.63
C THR A 196 9.19 -6.86 15.08
N LEU A 197 8.29 -7.02 16.06
CA LEU A 197 8.63 -7.02 17.49
C LEU A 197 9.76 -8.00 17.88
N PRO A 198 9.78 -9.28 17.42
CA PRO A 198 10.87 -10.20 17.74
C PRO A 198 12.23 -9.71 17.22
N ALA A 199 12.25 -9.06 16.05
CA ALA A 199 13.49 -8.51 15.48
C ALA A 199 14.05 -7.33 16.30
N PHE A 200 13.22 -6.67 17.11
CA PHE A 200 13.66 -5.64 18.07
C PHE A 200 14.14 -6.22 19.39
N ALA A 201 13.50 -7.29 19.88
CA ALA A 201 13.90 -7.95 21.13
C ALA A 201 15.27 -8.65 21.05
N LEU A 202 15.76 -8.89 19.82
CA LEU A 202 17.06 -9.53 19.54
C LEU A 202 18.22 -8.53 19.33
N ARG A 203 17.97 -7.23 19.49
CA ARG A 203 19.01 -6.19 19.50
C ARG A 203 19.36 -5.81 20.93
#